data_AF-A0A5E4QGQ8-F1
#
_entry.id   AF-A0A5E4QGQ8-F1
#
_cell.length_a   1.000
_cell.length_b   1.000
_cell.length_c   1.000
_cell.angle_alpha   90.00
_cell.angle_beta   90.00
_cell.angle_gamma   90.00
#
_symmetry.space_group_name_H-M   'P 1'
#
loop_
_entity.id
_entity.type
_entity.pdbx_description
1 polymer ?
#
loop_
_entity_poly.entity_id
_entity_poly.type
_entity_poly.pdbx_seq_one_letter_code
_entity_poly.pdbx_strand_id
1 'polypeptide(L)'
;MPTNSYDNFVDFNDCLSALHTIVEVEENSGVEAFYMLGDFNAHPNELFYNVMLSFCEVQNWICIDTNLCANNTYTFHSDAHGCNRWLDHCIITESARTTVMNVYVQYDVFWSDHYPLVVQ
;
A
#
# COMPACT_ATOMS: atom_id res chain seq x y z
N MET A 1 10.69 -1.95 10.25
CA MET A 1 10.15 -1.31 9.03
C MET A 1 10.91 -0.03 8.76
N PRO A 2 11.18 0.32 7.50
CA PRO A 2 11.88 1.56 7.19
C PRO A 2 11.02 2.73 7.66
N THR A 3 11.59 3.61 8.47
CA THR A 3 10.93 4.87 8.84
C THR A 3 11.06 5.83 7.66
N ASN A 4 10.01 6.61 7.39
CA ASN A 4 9.97 7.52 6.24
C ASN A 4 11.07 8.61 6.35
N SER A 5 12.25 8.30 5.83
CA SER A 5 13.46 9.11 5.87
C SER A 5 14.36 8.76 4.69
N TYR A 6 15.24 9.68 4.32
CA TYR A 6 16.21 9.45 3.25
C TYR A 6 17.22 8.35 3.57
N ASP A 7 17.53 8.13 4.85
CA ASP A 7 18.47 7.08 5.29
C ASP A 7 17.95 5.68 4.94
N ASN A 8 16.63 5.50 4.92
CA ASN A 8 15.97 4.23 4.61
C ASN A 8 15.46 4.15 3.16
N PHE A 9 15.81 5.12 2.30
CA PHE A 9 15.29 5.22 0.93
C PHE A 9 15.72 4.03 0.06
N VAL A 10 16.97 3.56 0.23
CA VAL A 10 17.49 2.40 -0.51
C VAL A 10 16.69 1.15 -0.15
N ASP A 11 16.57 0.86 1.15
CA ASP A 11 15.82 -0.30 1.65
C ASP A 11 14.36 -0.29 1.15
N PHE A 12 13.72 0.88 1.13
CA PHE A 12 12.36 1.01 0.63
C PHE A 12 12.24 0.67 -0.87
N ASN A 13 13.17 1.16 -1.71
CA ASN A 13 13.20 0.80 -3.13
C ASN A 13 13.53 -0.68 -3.37
N ASP A 14 14.40 -1.26 -2.55
CA ASP A 14 14.73 -2.69 -2.62
C ASP A 14 13.50 -3.54 -2.33
N CYS A 15 12.67 -3.16 -1.34
CA CYS A 15 11.39 -3.81 -1.08
C CYS A 15 10.41 -3.72 -2.27
N LEU A 16 10.26 -2.54 -2.88
CA LEU A 16 9.40 -2.38 -4.07
C LEU A 16 9.90 -3.20 -5.26
N SER A 17 11.22 -3.26 -5.45
CA SER A 17 11.85 -4.06 -6.52
C SER A 17 11.65 -5.55 -6.29
N ALA A 18 11.69 -6.00 -5.04
CA ALA A 18 11.38 -7.39 -4.69
C ALA A 18 9.91 -7.74 -5.00
N LEU A 19 8.97 -6.84 -4.71
CA LEU A 19 7.55 -7.02 -5.08
C LEU A 19 7.36 -7.16 -6.59
N HIS A 20 7.97 -6.27 -7.37
CA HIS A 20 7.95 -6.35 -8.84
C HIS A 20 8.52 -7.67 -9.36
N THR A 21 9.64 -8.11 -8.80
CA THR A 21 10.24 -9.39 -9.21
C THR A 21 9.29 -10.57 -8.96
N ILE A 22 8.56 -10.57 -7.84
CA ILE A 22 7.56 -11.61 -7.54
C ILE A 22 6.42 -11.56 -8.57
N VAL A 23 5.86 -10.38 -8.83
CA VAL A 23 4.77 -10.21 -9.80
C VAL A 23 5.21 -10.67 -11.18
N GLU A 24 6.38 -10.25 -11.67
CA GLU A 24 6.91 -10.62 -12.98
C GLU A 24 7.09 -12.14 -13.13
N VAL A 25 7.58 -12.83 -12.10
CA VAL A 25 7.75 -14.29 -12.12
C VAL A 25 6.41 -15.02 -12.22
N GLU A 26 5.42 -14.57 -11.46
CA GLU A 26 4.09 -15.18 -11.42
C GLU A 26 3.25 -14.85 -12.67
N GLU A 27 3.42 -13.65 -13.25
CA GLU A 27 2.83 -13.27 -14.55
C GLU A 27 3.32 -14.20 -15.66
N ASN A 28 4.63 -14.48 -15.69
CA ASN A 28 5.20 -15.44 -16.63
C ASN A 28 4.71 -16.89 -16.40
N SER A 29 4.12 -17.16 -15.25
CA SER A 29 3.50 -18.45 -14.90
C SER A 29 1.99 -18.50 -15.20
N GLY A 30 1.43 -17.40 -15.72
CA GLY A 30 0.03 -17.31 -16.16
C GLY A 30 -0.94 -16.68 -15.14
N VAL A 31 -0.44 -16.08 -14.06
CA VAL A 31 -1.27 -15.28 -13.15
C VAL A 31 -1.53 -13.91 -13.78
N GLU A 32 -2.80 -13.53 -13.95
CA GLU A 32 -3.15 -12.31 -14.69
C GLU A 32 -3.43 -11.10 -13.79
N ALA A 33 -3.71 -11.30 -12.51
CA ALA A 33 -4.22 -10.27 -11.61
C ALA A 33 -3.58 -10.39 -10.22
N PHE A 34 -3.03 -9.28 -9.71
CA PHE A 34 -2.34 -9.25 -8.43
C PHE A 34 -2.94 -8.24 -7.47
N TYR A 35 -2.93 -8.62 -6.20
CA TYR A 35 -3.26 -7.78 -5.05
C TYR A 35 -2.08 -7.80 -4.09
N MET A 36 -1.45 -6.66 -3.92
CA MET A 36 -0.32 -6.45 -3.01
C MET A 36 -0.83 -5.65 -1.82
N LEU A 37 -1.07 -6.35 -0.71
CA LEU A 37 -1.68 -5.83 0.51
C LEU A 37 -0.68 -5.86 1.66
N GLY A 38 -0.61 -4.79 2.43
CA GLY A 38 0.14 -4.77 3.69
C GLY A 38 0.58 -3.38 4.10
N ASP A 39 1.39 -3.33 5.16
CA ASP A 39 2.01 -2.11 5.67
C ASP A 39 3.22 -1.71 4.81
N PHE A 40 3.06 -0.66 4.00
CA PHE A 40 4.14 -0.07 3.21
C PHE A 40 4.89 1.03 3.95
N ASN A 41 4.47 1.44 5.16
CA ASN A 41 5.03 2.59 5.88
C ASN A 41 5.05 3.89 5.04
N ALA A 42 4.09 4.05 4.13
CA ALA A 42 4.12 5.07 3.09
C ALA A 42 2.93 6.03 3.21
N HIS A 43 3.00 7.02 4.10
CA HIS A 43 1.88 7.96 4.28
C HIS A 43 1.64 8.90 3.09
N PRO A 44 0.39 9.11 2.63
CA PRO A 44 0.08 10.01 1.52
C PRO A 44 0.74 11.39 1.62
N ASN A 45 1.28 11.85 0.49
CA ASN A 45 2.04 13.11 0.33
C ASN A 45 3.40 13.15 1.04
N GLU A 46 3.91 12.03 1.55
CA GLU A 46 5.27 11.94 2.08
C GLU A 46 6.23 11.21 1.13
N LEU A 47 7.53 11.23 1.44
CA LEU A 47 8.62 10.70 0.59
C LEU A 47 8.34 9.28 0.08
N PHE A 48 8.12 8.31 0.97
CA PHE A 48 7.91 6.91 0.56
C PHE A 48 6.63 6.69 -0.24
N TYR A 49 5.56 7.40 0.08
CA TYR A 49 4.34 7.32 -0.73
C TYR A 49 4.54 7.88 -2.14
N ASN A 50 5.24 8.99 -2.27
CA ASN A 50 5.55 9.56 -3.58
C ASN A 50 6.43 8.61 -4.41
N VAL A 51 7.42 7.97 -3.78
CA VAL A 51 8.25 6.94 -4.42
C VAL A 51 7.42 5.74 -4.84
N MET A 52 6.57 5.23 -3.94
CA MET A 52 5.66 4.11 -4.21
C MET A 52 4.71 4.41 -5.36
N LEU A 53 4.10 5.61 -5.40
CA LEU A 53 3.21 6.01 -6.49
C LEU A 53 3.95 6.14 -7.82
N SER A 54 5.13 6.76 -7.84
CA SER A 54 5.97 6.84 -9.04
C SER A 54 6.38 5.45 -9.52
N PHE A 55 6.68 4.53 -8.61
CA PHE A 55 6.96 3.13 -8.94
C PHE A 55 5.73 2.46 -9.57
N CYS A 56 4.54 2.61 -8.96
CA CYS A 56 3.29 2.08 -9.50
C CYS A 56 2.98 2.62 -10.90
N GLU A 57 3.20 3.91 -11.12
CA GLU A 57 2.99 4.55 -12.42
C GLU A 57 3.86 3.92 -13.52
N VAL A 58 5.14 3.66 -13.22
CA VAL A 58 6.05 2.99 -14.17
C VAL A 58 5.61 1.55 -14.48
N GLN A 59 5.08 0.83 -13.49
CA GLN A 59 4.64 -0.57 -13.65
C GLN A 59 3.20 -0.72 -14.16
N ASN A 60 2.48 0.38 -14.41
CA ASN A 60 1.05 0.38 -14.71
C ASN A 60 0.22 -0.34 -13.63
N TRP A 61 0.53 -0.04 -12.37
CA TRP A 61 -0.19 -0.50 -11.18
C TRP A 61 -0.97 0.65 -10.55
N ILE A 62 -1.94 0.32 -9.71
CA ILE A 62 -2.84 1.27 -9.04
C ILE A 62 -2.77 1.06 -7.53
N CYS A 63 -2.52 2.12 -6.76
CA CYS A 63 -2.80 2.16 -5.33
C CYS A 63 -4.31 2.40 -5.12
N ILE A 64 -5.09 1.33 -4.96
CA ILE A 64 -6.55 1.39 -5.12
C ILE A 64 -7.26 1.99 -3.90
N ASP A 65 -6.69 1.83 -2.71
CA ASP A 65 -7.26 2.32 -1.47
C ASP A 65 -7.26 3.85 -1.42
N THR A 66 -6.18 4.51 -1.82
CA THR A 66 -6.11 5.98 -1.90
C THR A 66 -6.99 6.60 -2.97
N ASN A 67 -7.44 5.80 -3.94
CA ASN A 67 -8.35 6.24 -5.00
C ASN A 67 -9.83 6.15 -4.57
N LEU A 68 -10.18 5.24 -3.66
CA LEU A 68 -11.56 4.93 -3.28
C LEU A 68 -11.94 5.40 -1.88
N CYS A 69 -11.01 5.39 -0.94
CA CYS A 69 -11.25 5.86 0.43
C CYS A 69 -11.19 7.39 0.53
N ALA A 70 -11.81 7.94 1.56
CA ALA A 70 -11.81 9.38 1.81
C ALA A 70 -10.42 9.88 2.30
N ASN A 71 -10.09 11.15 2.04
CA ASN A 71 -8.78 11.74 2.40
C ASN A 71 -8.46 11.74 3.90
N ASN A 72 -9.46 11.58 4.77
CA ASN A 72 -9.28 11.48 6.22
C ASN A 72 -9.15 10.03 6.73
N THR A 73 -8.98 9.07 5.82
CA THR A 73 -8.75 7.66 6.15
C THR A 73 -7.37 7.47 6.77
N TYR A 74 -7.27 6.54 7.72
CA TYR A 74 -6.02 6.14 8.34
C TYR A 74 -6.10 4.65 8.67
N THR A 75 -4.97 3.97 8.64
CA THR A 75 -4.84 2.53 8.95
C THR A 75 -3.98 2.29 10.17
N PHE A 76 -3.39 3.34 10.75
CA PHE A 76 -2.51 3.28 11.91
C PHE A 76 -2.80 4.43 12.88
N HIS A 77 -2.80 4.13 14.17
CA HIS A 77 -2.85 5.10 15.27
C HIS A 77 -1.68 4.91 16.22
N SER A 78 -0.84 5.94 16.38
CA SER A 78 0.22 5.93 17.36
C SER A 78 -0.27 6.42 18.72
N ASP A 79 -0.41 5.52 19.70
CA ASP A 79 -0.72 5.90 21.09
C ASP A 79 0.37 6.80 21.70
N ALA A 80 1.64 6.55 21.33
CA ALA A 80 2.78 7.29 21.86
C ALA A 80 2.87 8.74 21.36
N HIS A 81 2.39 9.01 20.14
CA HIS A 81 2.50 10.31 19.48
C HIS A 81 1.15 10.97 19.20
N GLY A 82 0.04 10.28 19.49
CA GLY A 82 -1.33 10.75 19.25
C GLY A 82 -1.62 11.08 17.79
N CYS A 83 -0.97 10.39 16.84
CA CYS A 83 -1.08 10.70 15.41
C CYS A 83 -1.71 9.54 14.64
N ASN A 84 -2.47 9.89 13.59
CA ASN A 84 -3.04 8.94 12.65
C ASN A 84 -2.20 8.92 11.38
N ARG A 85 -1.91 7.73 10.88
CA ARG A 85 -1.24 7.53 9.59
C ARG A 85 -1.99 6.52 8.75
N TRP A 86 -1.82 6.63 7.45
CA TRP A 86 -2.26 5.65 6.47
C TRP A 86 -0.99 4.97 5.96
N LEU A 87 -0.71 3.76 6.44
CA LEU A 87 0.54 3.05 6.17
C LEU A 87 0.28 1.74 5.44
N ASP A 88 -0.84 1.09 5.76
CA ASP A 88 -1.35 -0.06 5.02
C ASP A 88 -2.02 0.36 3.70
N HIS A 89 -1.56 -0.22 2.59
CA HIS A 89 -2.05 0.07 1.24
C HIS A 89 -2.42 -1.20 0.49
N CYS A 90 -3.22 -1.02 -0.57
CA CYS A 90 -3.50 -2.05 -1.55
C CYS A 90 -3.03 -1.56 -2.93
N ILE A 91 -1.96 -2.15 -3.44
CA ILE A 91 -1.52 -1.96 -4.82
C ILE A 91 -2.07 -3.11 -5.65
N ILE A 92 -2.65 -2.80 -6.81
CA ILE A 92 -3.20 -3.79 -7.73
C ILE A 92 -2.63 -3.60 -9.13
N THR A 93 -2.58 -4.67 -9.92
CA THR A 93 -2.38 -4.55 -11.36
C THR A 93 -3.62 -3.97 -12.03
N GLU A 94 -3.47 -3.30 -13.18
CA GLU A 94 -4.61 -2.76 -13.94
C GLU A 94 -5.67 -3.82 -14.25
N SER A 95 -5.25 -5.06 -14.52
CA SER A 95 -6.13 -6.21 -14.77
C SER A 95 -7.06 -6.53 -13.60
N ALA A 96 -6.63 -6.31 -12.36
CA ALA A 96 -7.42 -6.52 -11.15
C ALA A 96 -8.38 -5.34 -10.85
N ARG A 97 -8.30 -4.22 -11.59
CA ARG A 97 -9.09 -3.03 -11.27
C ARG A 97 -10.59 -3.27 -11.30
N THR A 98 -11.07 -4.02 -12.29
CA THR A 98 -12.51 -4.25 -12.50
C THR A 98 -13.14 -5.20 -11.49
N THR A 99 -12.32 -5.96 -10.76
CA THR A 99 -12.79 -6.88 -9.72
C THR A 99 -12.90 -6.21 -8.35
N VAL A 100 -12.32 -5.01 -8.16
CA VAL A 100 -12.47 -4.23 -6.93
C VAL A 100 -13.76 -3.42 -6.95
N MET A 101 -14.67 -3.79 -6.06
CA MET A 101 -15.97 -3.17 -5.84
C MET A 101 -15.93 -2.16 -4.71
N ASN A 102 -15.14 -2.41 -3.66
CA ASN A 102 -15.09 -1.53 -2.50
C ASN A 102 -13.76 -1.64 -1.74
N VAL A 103 -13.35 -0.54 -1.10
CA VAL A 103 -12.21 -0.50 -0.17
C VAL A 103 -12.58 0.35 1.03
N TYR A 104 -12.31 -0.15 2.25
CA TYR A 104 -12.60 0.58 3.49
C TYR A 104 -11.71 0.11 4.64
N VAL A 105 -11.61 0.92 5.69
CA VAL A 105 -10.91 0.57 6.93
C VAL A 105 -11.90 0.16 8.00
N GLN A 106 -11.61 -0.95 8.68
CA GLN A 106 -12.43 -1.49 9.76
C GLN A 106 -11.97 -0.95 11.12
N TYR A 107 -12.55 0.16 11.57
CA TYR A 107 -12.18 0.84 12.82
C TYR A 107 -12.73 0.21 14.11
N ASP A 108 -13.53 -0.85 14.03
CA ASP A 108 -14.09 -1.56 15.19
C ASP A 108 -13.24 -2.77 15.65
N VAL A 109 -12.06 -2.96 15.05
CA VAL A 109 -11.08 -3.99 15.43
C VAL A 109 -9.91 -3.34 16.19
N PHE A 110 -9.68 -3.77 17.44
CA PHE A 110 -8.76 -3.12 18.38
C PHE A 110 -7.62 -4.04 18.86
N TRP A 111 -7.06 -4.85 17.98
CA TRP A 111 -6.02 -5.83 18.34
C TRP A 111 -4.59 -5.36 18.10
N SER A 112 -4.44 -4.23 17.42
CA SER A 112 -3.17 -3.65 17.01
C SER A 112 -3.28 -2.12 17.00
N ASP A 113 -2.15 -1.44 16.90
CA ASP A 113 -2.06 -0.02 16.52
C ASP A 113 -2.44 0.21 15.05
N HIS A 114 -2.57 -0.88 14.27
CA HIS A 114 -3.12 -0.89 12.91
C HIS A 114 -4.58 -1.35 12.85
N TYR A 115 -5.40 -0.66 12.04
CA TYR A 115 -6.76 -1.03 11.67
C TYR A 115 -6.76 -1.78 10.33
N PRO A 116 -7.52 -2.88 10.19
CA PRO A 116 -7.57 -3.63 8.94
C PRO A 116 -8.07 -2.80 7.75
N LEU A 117 -7.31 -2.80 6.66
CA LEU A 117 -7.75 -2.35 5.34
C LEU A 117 -8.43 -3.52 4.62
N VAL A 118 -9.69 -3.34 4.24
CA VAL A 118 -10.52 -4.37 3.58
C VAL A 118 -10.72 -4.01 2.11
N VAL A 119 -10.50 -4.98 1.23
CA VAL A 119 -10.73 -4.89 -0.22
C VAL A 119 -11.74 -5.96 -0.63
N GLN A 120 -12.76 -5.58 -1.40
CA GLN A 120 -13.86 -6.42 -1.85
C GLN A 120 -14.08 -6.30 -3.35
#